data_AF-A0A522GGH6-F1
#
_entry.id   AF-A0A522GGH6-F1
#
_cell.length_a   1.000
_cell.length_b   1.000
_cell.length_c   1.000
_cell.angle_alpha   90.00
_cell.angle_beta   90.00
_cell.angle_gamma   90.00
#
_symmetry.space_group_name_H-M   'P 1'
#
loop_
_entity.id
_entity.type
_entity.pdbx_description
1 polymer ?
#
loop_
_entity_poly.entity_id
_entity_poly.type
_entity_poly.pdbx_seq_one_letter_code
_entity_poly.pdbx_strand_id
1 'polypeptide(L)'
;MDPMLNEASPDAGASGPQNVAGETPRPPTLLKLAIRKARVEEAERSEVIAELRGAETARLEMLEEELRPALADIPKDVEMFDPGLVPGDKPRLFIDMIGFVEMARDRRTYRLIQSARYGRVVIAESERIEPMVSAVVDYVARRLIEREKALAGDTTLERAARAYTEERILALRKPSETPVQPEPRPGFFSRAFAFVIEVLGSTLLFALLAIGTWKAVQVFLAWLAAYR
;
A
#
# COMPACT_ATOMS: atom_id res chain seq x y z
N MET A 1 76.22 -24.56 83.71
CA MET A 1 76.01 -25.32 82.47
C MET A 1 74.72 -24.83 81.84
N ASP A 2 74.89 -23.96 80.84
CA ASP A 2 74.10 -23.71 79.62
C ASP A 2 72.74 -24.42 79.37
N PRO A 3 71.90 -23.92 78.43
CA PRO A 3 71.65 -22.51 78.06
C PRO A 3 70.21 -22.25 77.49
N MET A 4 70.01 -21.04 76.95
CA MET A 4 69.15 -20.67 75.80
C MET A 4 67.61 -20.74 75.90
N LEU A 5 67.00 -19.56 75.63
CA LEU A 5 65.81 -19.25 74.83
C LEU A 5 64.78 -18.40 75.59
N ASN A 6 64.73 -17.09 75.29
CA ASN A 6 63.59 -16.57 74.54
C ASN A 6 63.88 -15.13 74.08
N GLU A 7 63.93 -14.95 72.78
CA GLU A 7 63.84 -13.66 72.10
C GLU A 7 62.44 -13.09 72.28
N ALA A 8 62.32 -11.83 72.71
CA ALA A 8 61.17 -11.00 72.40
C ALA A 8 61.51 -9.53 72.67
N SER A 9 62.13 -8.87 71.70
CA SER A 9 61.91 -7.44 71.50
C SER A 9 60.51 -7.23 70.92
N PRO A 10 59.66 -6.38 71.50
CA PRO A 10 58.70 -5.64 70.72
C PRO A 10 59.32 -4.28 70.41
N ASP A 11 59.75 -4.15 69.15
CA ASP A 11 60.12 -2.90 68.53
C ASP A 11 58.96 -1.91 68.68
N ALA A 12 59.23 -0.77 69.31
CA ALA A 12 58.27 0.32 69.51
C ALA A 12 58.06 1.05 68.19
N GLY A 13 57.35 0.39 67.27
CA GLY A 13 56.86 0.96 66.02
C GLY A 13 55.69 1.90 66.31
N ALA A 14 55.98 3.20 66.33
CA ALA A 14 55.03 4.30 66.41
C ALA A 14 53.87 4.13 65.41
N SER A 15 52.74 3.63 65.90
CA SER A 15 51.46 3.65 65.20
C SER A 15 50.76 4.96 65.51
N GLY A 16 51.13 6.01 64.77
CA GLY A 16 50.40 7.28 64.80
C GLY A 16 48.93 7.06 64.38
N PRO A 17 47.98 7.85 64.90
CA PRO A 17 46.59 7.74 64.49
C PRO A 17 46.50 7.99 62.99
N GLN A 18 46.08 6.96 62.24
CA GLN A 18 45.70 7.12 60.84
C GLN A 18 44.51 8.07 60.81
N ASN A 19 44.80 9.35 60.54
CA ASN A 19 43.82 10.33 60.14
C ASN A 19 43.14 9.78 58.88
N VAL A 20 41.98 9.15 59.03
CA VAL A 20 40.92 9.15 58.02
C VAL A 20 40.42 10.59 57.90
N ALA A 21 41.30 11.45 57.39
CA ALA A 21 40.95 12.76 56.91
C ALA A 21 39.86 12.52 55.88
N GLY A 22 38.65 13.00 56.18
CA GLY A 22 37.51 12.88 55.31
C GLY A 22 37.91 13.26 53.90
N GLU A 23 37.76 12.31 52.97
CA GLU A 23 37.85 12.56 51.54
C GLU A 23 36.77 13.60 51.24
N THR A 24 37.13 14.89 51.32
CA THR A 24 36.27 15.98 50.90
C THR A 24 35.92 15.70 49.44
N PRO A 25 34.64 15.54 49.07
CA PRO A 25 34.27 15.14 47.73
C PRO A 25 34.88 16.12 46.74
N ARG A 26 35.79 15.62 45.89
CA ARG A 26 36.42 16.44 44.85
C ARG A 26 35.30 17.10 44.03
N PRO A 27 35.30 18.43 43.86
CA PRO A 27 34.21 19.11 43.19
C PRO A 27 34.02 18.50 41.80
N PRO A 28 32.76 18.24 41.39
CA PRO A 28 32.47 17.58 40.13
C PRO A 28 33.12 18.35 38.98
N THR A 29 33.75 17.62 38.06
CA THR A 29 34.40 18.24 36.89
C THR A 29 33.37 19.01 36.05
N LEU A 30 33.81 20.05 35.34
CA LEU A 30 32.93 20.86 34.48
C LEU A 30 32.09 19.99 33.52
N LEU A 31 32.69 18.93 32.98
CA LEU A 31 31.97 17.96 32.15
C LEU A 31 30.89 17.19 32.92
N LYS A 32 31.15 16.75 34.16
CA LYS A 32 30.14 16.07 34.99
C LYS A 32 28.96 17.00 35.32
N LEU A 33 29.23 18.27 35.61
CA LEU A 33 28.20 19.28 35.81
C LEU A 33 27.41 19.54 34.52
N ALA A 34 28.09 19.66 33.38
CA ALA A 34 27.46 19.84 32.07
C ALA A 34 26.57 18.64 31.69
N ILE A 35 27.03 17.40 31.91
CA ILE A 35 26.23 16.19 31.67
C ILE A 35 25.02 16.15 32.61
N ARG A 36 25.19 16.48 33.89
CA ARG A 36 24.08 16.54 34.85
C ARG A 36 23.04 17.58 34.40
N LYS A 37 23.48 18.77 34.01
CA LYS A 37 22.62 19.83 33.47
C LYS A 37 21.89 19.38 32.21
N ALA A 38 22.59 18.79 31.24
CA ALA A 38 22.00 18.29 30.01
C ALA A 38 20.94 17.20 30.26
N ARG A 39 21.16 16.31 31.26
CA ARG A 39 20.15 15.31 31.66
C ARG A 39 18.89 15.93 32.26
N VAL A 40 19.04 17.00 33.04
CA VAL A 40 17.89 17.73 33.60
C VAL A 40 17.11 18.41 32.49
N GLU A 41 17.80 19.13 31.58
CA GLU A 41 17.15 19.78 30.43
C GLU A 41 16.42 18.77 29.52
N GLU A 42 16.99 17.58 29.32
CA GLU A 42 16.35 16.51 28.54
C GLU A 42 15.14 15.91 29.25
N ALA A 43 15.21 15.75 30.59
CA ALA A 43 14.09 15.28 31.39
C ALA A 43 12.92 16.30 31.36
N GLU A 44 13.20 17.59 31.52
CA GLU A 44 12.20 18.67 31.44
C GLU A 44 11.52 18.70 30.06
N ARG A 45 12.28 18.56 28.97
CA ARG A 45 11.71 18.47 27.61
C ARG A 45 10.82 17.24 27.44
N SER A 46 11.26 16.09 27.95
CA SER A 46 10.51 14.85 27.88
C SER A 46 9.20 14.93 28.66
N GLU A 47 9.21 15.58 29.83
CA GLU A 47 8.03 15.84 30.66
C GLU A 47 7.00 16.72 29.93
N VAL A 48 7.43 17.84 29.35
CA VAL A 48 6.55 18.71 28.56
C VAL A 48 5.93 17.96 27.37
N ILE A 49 6.71 17.14 26.67
CA ILE A 49 6.20 16.32 25.56
C ILE A 49 5.17 15.30 26.07
N ALA A 50 5.41 14.69 27.23
CA ALA A 50 4.49 13.74 27.83
C ALA A 50 3.16 14.41 28.24
N GLU A 51 3.20 15.60 28.82
CA GLU A 51 2.00 16.39 29.16
C GLU A 51 1.19 16.74 27.91
N LEU A 52 1.87 17.21 26.85
CA LEU A 52 1.22 17.53 25.57
C LEU A 52 0.57 16.30 24.93
N ARG A 53 1.19 15.12 25.05
CA ARG A 53 0.59 13.85 24.60
C ARG A 53 -0.61 13.47 25.46
N GLY A 54 -0.53 13.65 26.78
CA GLY A 54 -1.65 13.43 27.70
C GLY A 54 -2.86 14.28 27.33
N ALA A 55 -2.64 15.56 26.99
CA ALA A 55 -3.70 16.44 26.52
C ALA A 55 -4.32 16.00 25.18
N GLU A 56 -3.50 15.53 24.22
CA GLU A 56 -4.03 14.95 22.97
C GLU A 56 -4.87 13.71 23.21
N THR A 57 -4.37 12.77 24.02
CA THR A 57 -5.08 11.55 24.40
C THR A 57 -6.43 11.89 25.02
N ALA A 58 -6.46 12.78 26.03
CA ALA A 58 -7.70 13.19 26.68
C ALA A 58 -8.72 13.80 25.70
N ARG A 59 -8.26 14.60 24.72
CA ARG A 59 -9.16 15.16 23.68
C ARG A 59 -9.72 14.09 22.75
N LEU A 60 -8.96 13.04 22.46
CA LEU A 60 -9.43 11.91 21.65
C LEU A 60 -10.36 11.00 22.45
N GLU A 61 -10.12 10.79 23.74
CA GLU A 61 -11.03 10.07 24.64
C GLU A 61 -12.41 10.75 24.71
N MET A 62 -12.45 12.08 24.79
CA MET A 62 -13.71 12.84 24.72
C MET A 62 -14.44 12.62 23.39
N LEU A 63 -13.70 12.58 22.28
CA LEU A 63 -14.29 12.31 20.97
C LEU A 63 -14.80 10.86 20.85
N GLU A 64 -14.06 9.89 21.39
CA GLU A 64 -14.46 8.48 21.44
C GLU A 64 -15.74 8.30 22.26
N GLU A 65 -15.83 8.97 23.41
CA GLU A 65 -17.02 8.95 24.25
C GLU A 65 -18.27 9.44 23.52
N GLU A 66 -18.16 10.55 22.80
CA GLU A 66 -19.25 11.14 22.00
C GLU A 66 -19.58 10.30 20.75
N LEU A 67 -18.61 9.57 20.19
CA LEU A 67 -18.84 8.67 19.06
C LEU A 67 -19.55 7.38 19.46
N ARG A 68 -19.37 6.92 20.70
CA ARG A 68 -19.85 5.63 21.20
C ARG A 68 -21.33 5.36 20.91
N PRO A 69 -22.27 6.32 21.12
CA PRO A 69 -23.69 6.08 20.80
C PRO A 69 -23.93 5.87 19.31
N ALA A 70 -23.27 6.66 18.44
CA ALA A 70 -23.43 6.54 17.00
C ALA A 70 -22.81 5.24 16.44
N LEU A 71 -21.69 4.79 17.01
CA LEU A 71 -21.04 3.55 16.61
C LEU A 71 -21.77 2.30 17.14
N ALA A 72 -22.60 2.44 18.18
CA ALA A 72 -23.43 1.34 18.68
C ALA A 72 -24.54 0.91 17.70
N ASP A 73 -24.91 1.78 16.75
CA ASP A 73 -25.91 1.50 15.71
C ASP A 73 -25.35 0.66 14.55
N ILE A 74 -24.04 0.39 14.53
CA ILE A 74 -23.41 -0.44 13.49
C ILE A 74 -23.90 -1.89 13.61
N PRO A 75 -24.32 -2.53 12.51
CA PRO A 75 -24.74 -3.94 12.53
C PRO A 75 -23.63 -4.86 13.05
N LYS A 76 -23.99 -5.75 13.99
CA LYS A 76 -23.04 -6.63 14.70
C LYS A 76 -22.37 -7.68 13.80
N ASP A 77 -22.94 -7.96 12.63
CA ASP A 77 -22.37 -8.86 11.62
C ASP A 77 -21.26 -8.20 10.79
N VAL A 78 -21.01 -6.90 10.98
CA VAL A 78 -19.97 -6.14 10.28
C VAL A 78 -18.76 -5.94 11.20
N GLU A 79 -17.81 -6.87 11.16
CA GLU A 79 -16.55 -6.84 11.93
C GLU A 79 -15.51 -5.82 11.38
N MET A 80 -15.90 -4.95 10.45
CA MET A 80 -14.98 -4.05 9.77
C MET A 80 -14.55 -2.86 10.62
N PHE A 81 -15.37 -2.49 11.62
CA PHE A 81 -15.15 -1.35 12.49
C PHE A 81 -14.70 -1.85 13.86
N ASP A 82 -13.61 -1.25 14.36
CA ASP A 82 -13.05 -1.52 15.68
C ASP A 82 -12.59 -0.19 16.27
N PRO A 83 -13.54 0.62 16.79
CA PRO A 83 -13.20 1.90 17.36
C PRO A 83 -12.38 1.73 18.63
N GLY A 84 -11.20 2.36 18.66
CA GLY A 84 -10.33 2.27 19.82
C GLY A 84 -9.18 3.25 19.79
N LEU A 85 -8.91 3.84 20.95
CA LEU A 85 -7.78 4.74 21.16
C LEU A 85 -6.47 3.96 21.33
N VAL A 86 -5.52 4.22 20.44
CA VAL A 86 -4.16 3.67 20.52
C VAL A 86 -3.20 4.75 20.99
N PRO A 87 -2.56 4.60 22.17
CA PRO A 87 -1.56 5.52 22.65
C PRO A 87 -0.27 5.40 21.83
N GLY A 88 0.50 6.48 21.75
CA GLY A 88 1.80 6.48 21.06
C GLY A 88 2.40 7.88 20.99
N ASP A 89 3.46 8.05 20.19
CA ASP A 89 4.07 9.37 19.95
C ASP A 89 3.08 10.37 19.35
N LYS A 90 2.14 9.86 18.56
CA LYS A 90 0.93 10.54 18.10
C LYS A 90 -0.25 9.65 18.45
N PRO A 91 -1.02 9.97 19.49
CA PRO A 91 -2.24 9.25 19.83
C PRO A 91 -3.20 9.22 18.63
N ARG A 92 -3.84 8.07 18.40
CA ARG A 92 -4.79 7.88 17.28
C ARG A 92 -6.01 7.13 17.76
N LEU A 93 -7.18 7.67 17.44
CA LEU A 93 -8.46 6.99 17.59
C LEU A 93 -8.75 6.26 16.28
N PHE A 94 -8.58 4.94 16.25
CA PHE A 94 -8.95 4.15 15.08
C PHE A 94 -10.48 4.02 15.02
N ILE A 95 -11.03 3.99 13.80
CA ILE A 95 -12.44 3.76 13.51
C ILE A 95 -12.60 2.43 12.77
N ASP A 96 -11.73 2.22 11.76
CA ASP A 96 -11.55 0.94 11.07
C ASP A 96 -10.04 0.69 10.85
N MET A 97 -9.68 -0.37 10.13
CA MET A 97 -8.28 -0.73 9.86
C MET A 97 -7.48 0.36 9.11
N ILE A 98 -8.14 1.25 8.37
CA ILE A 98 -7.49 2.28 7.54
C ILE A 98 -7.88 3.71 7.91
N GLY A 99 -8.99 3.90 8.60
CA GLY A 99 -9.57 5.17 9.03
C GLY A 99 -9.30 5.44 10.49
N PHE A 100 -8.67 6.58 10.79
CA PHE A 100 -8.39 7.01 12.15
C PHE A 100 -8.46 8.53 12.28
N VAL A 101 -8.73 9.00 13.51
CA VAL A 101 -8.65 10.40 13.89
C VAL A 101 -7.35 10.65 14.66
N GLU A 102 -6.60 11.67 14.27
CA GLU A 102 -5.44 12.17 15.01
C GLU A 102 -5.59 13.67 15.30
N MET A 103 -4.87 14.14 16.31
CA MET A 103 -4.70 15.57 16.53
C MET A 103 -3.73 16.14 15.51
N ALA A 104 -4.10 17.25 14.88
CA ALA A 104 -3.23 17.99 13.98
C ALA A 104 -2.04 18.59 14.74
N ARG A 105 -1.08 19.15 13.99
CA ARG A 105 0.16 19.69 14.57
C ARG A 105 -0.09 20.83 15.57
N ASP A 106 -1.21 21.53 15.42
CA ASP A 106 -1.66 22.60 16.31
C ASP A 106 -2.24 22.11 17.64
N ARG A 107 -2.41 20.79 17.82
CA ARG A 107 -2.96 20.14 19.04
C ARG A 107 -4.39 20.55 19.38
N ARG A 108 -5.13 21.14 18.42
CA ARG A 108 -6.49 21.65 18.61
C ARG A 108 -7.45 21.09 17.59
N THR A 109 -6.98 20.94 16.37
CA THR A 109 -7.77 20.45 15.25
C THR A 109 -7.73 18.92 15.23
N TYR A 110 -8.89 18.29 15.31
CA TYR A 110 -9.07 16.88 14.96
C TYR A 110 -8.93 16.72 13.45
N ARG A 111 -8.30 15.62 13.02
CA ARG A 111 -8.16 15.27 11.61
C ARG A 111 -8.56 13.82 11.39
N LEU A 112 -9.61 13.61 10.60
CA LEU A 112 -10.00 12.28 10.12
C LEU A 112 -9.17 11.94 8.89
N ILE A 113 -8.41 10.85 8.98
CA ILE A 113 -7.49 10.38 7.94
C ILE A 113 -7.88 8.98 7.51
N GLN A 114 -7.80 8.72 6.20
CA GLN A 114 -7.81 7.38 5.64
C GLN A 114 -6.45 7.06 5.03
N SER A 115 -5.89 5.93 5.44
CA SER A 115 -4.68 5.37 4.82
C SER A 115 -5.04 4.61 3.56
N ALA A 116 -4.39 4.97 2.45
CA ALA A 116 -4.53 4.31 1.16
C ALA A 116 -3.15 3.86 0.66
N ARG A 117 -3.14 2.97 -0.35
CA ARG A 117 -1.90 2.47 -0.97
C ARG A 117 -1.01 3.59 -1.52
N TYR A 118 -1.62 4.70 -1.96
CA TYR A 118 -0.92 5.84 -2.56
C TYR A 118 -0.70 7.01 -1.59
N GLY A 119 -0.90 6.80 -0.28
CA GLY A 119 -0.68 7.82 0.74
C GLY A 119 -1.86 7.97 1.70
N ARG A 120 -1.86 9.08 2.45
CA ARG A 120 -2.90 9.41 3.42
C ARG A 120 -3.80 10.50 2.86
N VAL A 121 -5.10 10.28 2.93
CA VAL A 121 -6.11 11.26 2.52
C VAL A 121 -6.76 11.81 3.78
N VAL A 122 -6.78 13.14 3.90
CA VAL A 122 -7.55 13.81 4.95
C VAL A 122 -8.99 13.93 4.47
N ILE A 123 -9.92 13.33 5.21
CA ILE A 123 -11.34 13.34 4.87
C ILE A 123 -12.01 14.59 5.45
N ALA A 124 -11.69 14.94 6.70
CA ALA A 124 -12.26 16.07 7.40
C ALA A 124 -11.30 16.62 8.47
N GLU A 125 -11.42 17.92 8.74
CA GLU A 125 -10.72 18.62 9.81
C GLU A 125 -11.71 19.47 10.61
N SER A 126 -11.58 19.48 11.94
CA SER A 126 -12.38 20.36 12.79
C SER A 126 -11.74 20.57 14.15
N GLU A 127 -11.86 21.78 14.70
CA GLU A 127 -11.47 22.07 16.09
C GLU A 127 -12.54 21.64 17.11
N ARG A 128 -13.78 21.39 16.65
CA ARG A 128 -14.92 21.04 17.49
C ARG A 128 -15.24 19.55 17.39
N ILE A 129 -15.79 19.01 18.47
CA ILE A 129 -16.13 17.58 18.56
C ILE A 129 -17.34 17.28 17.67
N GLU A 130 -18.39 18.10 17.70
CA GLU A 130 -19.66 17.78 17.02
C GLU A 130 -19.50 17.64 15.49
N PRO A 131 -18.81 18.54 14.77
CA PRO A 131 -18.57 18.36 13.34
C PRO A 131 -17.66 17.17 13.04
N MET A 132 -16.73 16.84 13.94
CA MET A 132 -15.87 15.67 13.78
C MET A 132 -16.68 14.37 13.96
N VAL A 133 -17.59 14.32 14.94
CA VAL A 133 -18.52 13.22 15.12
C VAL A 133 -19.35 13.01 13.85
N SER A 134 -19.97 14.07 13.32
CA SER A 134 -20.71 13.99 12.05
C SER A 134 -19.84 13.46 10.91
N ALA A 135 -18.62 13.96 10.76
CA ALA A 135 -17.71 13.53 9.70
C ALA A 135 -17.31 12.04 9.81
N VAL A 136 -17.11 11.54 11.03
CA VAL A 136 -16.82 10.13 11.29
C VAL A 136 -18.05 9.27 10.99
N VAL A 137 -19.25 9.70 11.38
CA VAL A 137 -20.50 8.99 11.06
C VAL A 137 -20.71 8.91 9.54
N ASP A 138 -20.53 10.02 8.83
CA ASP A 138 -20.60 10.06 7.37
C ASP A 138 -19.56 9.15 6.72
N TYR A 139 -18.38 9.03 7.33
CA TYR A 139 -17.35 8.10 6.89
C TYR A 139 -17.79 6.65 7.07
N VAL A 140 -18.25 6.27 8.26
CA VAL A 140 -18.76 4.92 8.55
C VAL A 140 -19.90 4.53 7.61
N ALA A 141 -20.87 5.43 7.41
CA ALA A 141 -21.99 5.21 6.49
C ALA A 141 -21.50 4.94 5.05
N ARG A 142 -20.55 5.74 4.55
CA ARG A 142 -19.94 5.51 3.23
C ARG A 142 -19.24 4.15 3.15
N ARG A 143 -18.50 3.76 4.19
CA ARG A 143 -17.78 2.48 4.24
C ARG A 143 -18.73 1.28 4.28
N LEU A 144 -19.84 1.38 4.99
CA LEU A 144 -20.90 0.35 4.99
C LEU A 144 -21.49 0.16 3.59
N ILE A 145 -21.82 1.26 2.90
CA ILE A 145 -22.35 1.22 1.53
C ILE A 145 -21.31 0.67 0.54
N GLU A 146 -20.04 1.06 0.68
CA GLU A 146 -18.94 0.50 -0.13
C GLU A 146 -18.82 -1.01 0.03
N ARG A 147 -18.90 -1.51 1.28
CA ARG A 147 -18.89 -2.95 1.56
C ARG A 147 -20.07 -3.65 0.90
N GLU A 148 -21.29 -3.13 1.03
CA GLU A 148 -22.47 -3.72 0.42
C GLU A 148 -22.34 -3.79 -1.12
N LYS A 149 -21.84 -2.72 -1.74
CA LYS A 149 -21.57 -2.68 -3.18
C LYS A 149 -20.51 -3.70 -3.59
N ALA A 150 -19.45 -3.88 -2.81
CA ALA A 150 -18.42 -4.88 -3.07
C ALA A 150 -18.99 -6.30 -3.01
N LEU A 151 -19.78 -6.61 -1.97
CA LEU A 151 -20.43 -7.92 -1.82
C LEU A 151 -21.44 -8.22 -2.94
N ALA A 152 -22.20 -7.20 -3.35
CA ALA A 152 -23.11 -7.32 -4.49
C ALA A 152 -22.34 -7.54 -5.80
N GLY A 153 -21.23 -6.81 -6.02
CA GLY A 153 -20.34 -6.97 -7.15
C GLY A 153 -19.74 -8.38 -7.23
N ASP A 154 -19.20 -8.89 -6.13
CA ASP A 154 -18.65 -10.25 -6.05
C ASP A 154 -19.71 -11.32 -6.37
N THR A 155 -20.93 -11.15 -5.86
CA THR A 155 -22.05 -12.04 -6.16
C THR A 155 -22.39 -12.04 -7.65
N THR A 156 -22.36 -10.88 -8.32
CA THR A 156 -22.62 -10.80 -9.77
C THR A 156 -21.51 -11.45 -10.59
N LEU A 157 -20.26 -11.25 -10.19
CA LEU A 157 -19.10 -11.86 -10.85
C LEU A 157 -19.12 -13.39 -10.69
N GLU A 158 -19.41 -13.89 -9.50
CA GLU A 158 -19.51 -15.32 -9.23
C GLU A 158 -20.63 -15.97 -10.05
N ARG A 159 -21.81 -15.34 -10.15
CA ARG A 159 -22.91 -15.82 -10.99
C ARG A 159 -22.52 -15.85 -12.46
N ALA A 160 -21.85 -14.81 -12.96
CA ALA A 160 -21.35 -14.77 -14.34
C ALA A 160 -20.30 -15.86 -14.60
N ALA A 161 -19.38 -16.09 -13.66
CA ALA A 161 -18.38 -17.15 -13.75
C ALA A 161 -19.00 -18.57 -13.74
N ARG A 162 -20.02 -18.80 -12.91
CA ARG A 162 -20.79 -20.04 -12.87
C ARG A 162 -21.55 -20.27 -14.19
N ALA A 163 -22.26 -19.26 -14.69
CA ALA A 163 -22.96 -19.35 -15.98
C ALA A 163 -22.00 -19.65 -17.14
N TYR A 164 -20.84 -18.98 -17.20
CA TYR A 164 -19.81 -19.26 -18.20
C TYR A 164 -19.27 -20.70 -18.09
N THR A 165 -19.07 -21.19 -16.87
CA THR A 165 -18.58 -22.56 -16.62
C THR A 165 -19.64 -23.60 -16.98
N GLU A 166 -20.92 -23.37 -16.64
CA GLU A 166 -22.04 -24.23 -17.02
C GLU A 166 -22.22 -24.28 -18.54
N GLU A 167 -22.15 -23.14 -19.23
CA GLU A 167 -22.22 -23.08 -20.68
C GLU A 167 -21.05 -23.83 -21.33
N ARG A 168 -19.84 -23.68 -20.78
CA ARG A 168 -18.65 -24.40 -21.26
C ARG A 168 -18.72 -25.90 -20.98
N ILE A 169 -19.21 -26.32 -19.81
CA ILE A 169 -19.43 -27.73 -19.48
C ILE A 169 -20.52 -28.30 -20.38
N LEU A 170 -21.59 -27.56 -20.66
CA LEU A 170 -22.65 -27.98 -21.58
C LEU A 170 -22.14 -28.10 -23.01
N ALA A 171 -21.28 -27.17 -23.45
CA ALA A 171 -20.62 -27.23 -24.75
C ALA A 171 -19.65 -28.41 -24.88
N LEU A 172 -18.99 -28.80 -23.78
CA LEU A 172 -18.13 -30.00 -23.71
C LEU A 172 -18.91 -31.31 -23.53
N ARG A 173 -20.12 -31.25 -22.93
CA ARG A 173 -21.00 -32.39 -22.66
C ARG A 173 -21.92 -32.72 -23.83
N LYS A 174 -22.32 -31.73 -24.62
CA LYS A 174 -22.73 -32.01 -25.98
C LYS A 174 -21.56 -32.79 -26.56
N PRO A 175 -21.77 -34.04 -27.05
CA PRO A 175 -20.79 -34.60 -27.95
C PRO A 175 -20.58 -33.49 -28.96
N SER A 176 -19.32 -33.12 -29.19
CA SER A 176 -19.01 -32.77 -30.55
C SER A 176 -19.46 -34.00 -31.37
N GLU A 177 -20.72 -34.02 -31.79
CA GLU A 177 -20.97 -33.80 -33.20
C GLU A 177 -20.05 -32.64 -33.56
N THR A 178 -18.78 -32.98 -33.81
CA THR A 178 -18.09 -32.42 -34.94
C THR A 178 -19.22 -32.38 -35.95
N PRO A 179 -19.67 -31.20 -36.43
CA PRO A 179 -20.09 -31.21 -37.79
C PRO A 179 -18.87 -31.87 -38.42
N VAL A 180 -19.02 -33.11 -38.89
CA VAL A 180 -18.28 -33.50 -40.06
C VAL A 180 -18.71 -32.38 -40.99
N GLN A 181 -17.94 -31.28 -40.99
CA GLN A 181 -18.03 -30.26 -42.00
C GLN A 181 -18.04 -31.14 -43.22
N PRO A 182 -19.15 -31.17 -43.98
CA PRO A 182 -19.12 -31.94 -45.20
C PRO A 182 -17.91 -31.35 -45.90
N GLU A 183 -16.80 -32.11 -45.96
CA GLU A 183 -15.65 -31.66 -46.71
C GLU A 183 -16.27 -31.26 -48.04
N PRO A 184 -16.15 -30.00 -48.47
CA PRO A 184 -16.87 -29.53 -49.62
C PRO A 184 -16.34 -30.36 -50.77
N ARG A 185 -17.05 -31.46 -51.08
CA ARG A 185 -16.68 -32.37 -52.16
C ARG A 185 -16.79 -31.47 -53.37
N PRO A 186 -15.66 -31.10 -54.01
CA PRO A 186 -15.72 -30.13 -55.07
C PRO A 186 -16.51 -30.79 -56.19
N GLY A 187 -17.77 -30.39 -56.34
CA GLY A 187 -18.59 -30.79 -57.46
C GLY A 187 -17.88 -30.39 -58.74
N PHE A 188 -17.99 -31.20 -59.78
CA PHE A 188 -17.32 -31.02 -61.07
C PHE A 188 -17.43 -29.57 -61.61
N PHE A 189 -18.55 -28.90 -61.33
CA PHE A 189 -18.82 -27.52 -61.71
C PHE A 189 -17.97 -26.46 -60.98
N SER A 190 -17.54 -26.69 -59.74
CA SER A 190 -16.66 -25.75 -59.00
C SER A 190 -15.22 -25.78 -59.50
N ARG A 191 -14.74 -26.93 -60.01
CA ARG A 191 -13.43 -27.01 -60.70
C ARG A 191 -13.48 -26.34 -62.07
N ALA A 192 -14.57 -26.49 -62.82
CA ALA A 192 -14.72 -25.82 -64.11
C ALA A 192 -14.82 -24.29 -63.97
N PHE A 193 -15.54 -23.79 -62.95
CA PHE A 193 -15.70 -22.35 -62.74
C PHE A 193 -14.42 -21.68 -62.24
N ALA A 194 -13.66 -22.33 -61.35
CA ALA A 194 -12.34 -21.85 -60.93
C ALA A 194 -11.35 -21.77 -62.10
N PHE A 195 -11.38 -22.75 -63.01
CA PHE A 195 -10.55 -22.75 -64.21
C PHE A 195 -10.88 -21.59 -65.16
N VAL A 196 -12.15 -21.22 -65.30
CA VAL A 196 -12.58 -20.09 -66.16
C VAL A 196 -12.09 -18.75 -65.58
N ILE A 197 -12.17 -18.55 -64.26
CA ILE A 197 -11.67 -17.33 -63.61
C ILE A 197 -10.14 -17.23 -63.74
N GLU A 198 -9.42 -18.33 -63.62
CA GLU A 198 -7.96 -18.37 -63.73
C GLU A 198 -7.48 -18.15 -65.18
N VAL A 199 -8.19 -18.71 -66.17
CA VAL A 199 -7.92 -18.46 -67.60
C VAL A 199 -8.25 -17.02 -68.00
N LEU A 200 -9.36 -16.44 -67.52
CA LEU A 200 -9.72 -15.04 -67.79
C LEU A 200 -8.74 -14.06 -67.12
N GLY A 201 -8.29 -14.34 -65.90
CA GLY A 201 -7.30 -13.52 -65.21
C GLY A 201 -5.93 -13.55 -65.89
N SER A 202 -5.47 -14.73 -66.31
CA SER A 202 -4.18 -14.91 -66.97
C SER A 202 -4.14 -14.28 -68.37
N THR A 203 -5.21 -14.45 -69.15
CA THR A 203 -5.29 -13.85 -70.50
C THR A 203 -5.28 -12.31 -70.47
N LEU A 204 -5.95 -11.70 -69.49
CA LEU A 204 -5.91 -10.24 -69.31
C LEU A 204 -4.51 -9.74 -68.92
N LEU A 205 -3.84 -10.45 -68.02
CA LEU A 205 -2.48 -10.12 -67.57
C LEU A 205 -1.47 -10.19 -68.73
N PHE A 206 -1.49 -11.28 -69.51
CA PHE A 206 -0.58 -11.45 -70.65
C PHE A 206 -0.81 -10.41 -71.75
N ALA A 207 -2.06 -10.01 -72.00
CA ALA A 207 -2.36 -8.95 -72.97
C ALA A 207 -1.77 -7.59 -72.55
N LEU A 208 -1.87 -7.23 -71.26
CA LEU A 208 -1.28 -5.99 -70.74
C LEU A 208 0.25 -6.00 -70.81
N LEU A 209 0.87 -7.15 -70.54
CA LEU A 209 2.33 -7.31 -70.60
C LEU A 209 2.87 -7.22 -72.04
N ALA A 210 2.15 -7.78 -73.01
CA ALA A 210 2.48 -7.64 -74.43
C ALA A 210 2.37 -6.19 -74.93
N ILE A 211 1.35 -5.45 -74.49
CA ILE A 211 1.20 -4.02 -74.84
C ILE A 211 2.33 -3.19 -74.22
N GLY A 212 2.67 -3.44 -72.96
CA GLY A 212 3.76 -2.75 -72.26
C GLY A 212 5.12 -2.99 -72.92
N THR A 213 5.43 -4.25 -73.27
CA THR A 213 6.68 -4.60 -73.96
C THR A 213 6.76 -3.99 -75.35
N TRP A 214 5.67 -3.96 -76.12
CA TRP A 214 5.63 -3.29 -77.43
C TRP A 214 5.94 -1.80 -77.32
N LYS A 215 5.34 -1.09 -76.34
CA LYS A 215 5.62 0.33 -76.09
C LYS A 215 7.06 0.57 -75.66
N ALA A 216 7.62 -0.29 -74.80
CA ALA A 216 9.01 -0.18 -74.36
C ALA A 216 10.00 -0.37 -75.52
N VAL A 217 9.76 -1.33 -76.41
CA VAL A 217 10.59 -1.52 -77.61
C VAL A 217 10.50 -0.33 -78.55
N GLN A 218 9.32 0.26 -78.76
CA GLN A 218 9.19 1.47 -79.59
C GLN A 218 9.92 2.67 -79.01
N VAL A 219 9.84 2.89 -77.69
CA VAL A 219 10.58 3.97 -77.02
C VAL A 219 12.09 3.72 -77.11
N PHE A 220 12.54 2.48 -76.92
CA PHE A 220 13.95 2.12 -77.04
C PHE A 220 14.47 2.30 -78.47
N LEU A 221 13.73 1.88 -79.49
CA LEU A 221 14.08 2.09 -80.90
C LEU A 221 14.12 3.58 -81.26
N ALA A 222 13.18 4.39 -80.76
CA ALA A 222 13.18 5.84 -80.95
C ALA A 222 14.39 6.50 -80.27
N TRP A 223 14.75 6.04 -79.06
CA TRP A 223 15.94 6.50 -78.35
C TRP A 223 17.24 6.13 -79.09
N LEU A 224 17.33 4.92 -79.63
CA LEU A 224 18.48 4.45 -80.41
C LEU A 224 18.64 5.21 -81.73
N ALA A 225 17.54 5.60 -82.37
CA ALA A 225 17.55 6.43 -83.57
C ALA A 225 17.95 7.89 -83.29
N ALA A 226 17.72 8.39 -82.08
CA ALA A 226 18.11 9.74 -81.66
C ALA A 226 19.60 9.85 -81.24
N TYR A 227 20.26 8.72 -80.98
CA TYR A 227 21.65 8.65 -80.51
C TYR A 227 22.64 8.16 -81.59
N ARG A 228 22.20 8.09 -82.85
CA ARG A 228 22.97 7.68 -84.02
C ARG A 228 23.10 8.85 -85.00
#